data_AF-A0A377XL68-F1
#
_entry.id   AF-A0A377XL68-F1
#
_cell.length_a   1.000
_cell.length_b   1.000
_cell.length_c   1.000
_cell.angle_alpha   90.00
_cell.angle_beta   90.00
_cell.angle_gamma   90.00
#
_symmetry.space_group_name_H-M   'P 1'
#
loop_
_entity.id
_entity.type
_entity.pdbx_description
1 polymer ?
#
loop_
_entity_poly.entity_id
_entity_poly.type
_entity_poly.pdbx_seq_one_letter_code
_entity_poly.pdbx_strand_id
1 'polypeptide(L)' 'MKKTLVLTTIALLVSGSAAAKTWVLTNAEEGMDKGNWQINSDQLKVKDHAFSIEQKVLHGGKQEGSKILTIHSKDGLTIT' A
#
# COMPACT_ATOMS: atom_id res chain seq x y z
N MET A 1 -3.05 -39.27 23.59
CA MET A 1 -4.36 -38.87 23.04
C MET A 1 -4.82 -37.48 23.51
N LYS A 2 -4.71 -37.12 24.80
CA LYS A 2 -5.16 -35.80 25.30
C LYS A 2 -4.34 -34.61 24.77
N LYS A 3 -3.01 -34.75 24.67
CA LYS A 3 -2.10 -33.68 24.21
C LYS A 3 -2.27 -33.33 22.73
N THR A 4 -2.49 -34.35 21.89
CA THR A 4 -2.68 -34.19 20.44
C THR A 4 -3.94 -33.40 20.12
N LEU A 5 -5.03 -33.63 20.85
CA LEU A 5 -6.31 -32.94 20.66
C LEU A 5 -6.22 -31.44 20.99
N VAL A 6 -5.45 -31.09 22.02
CA VAL A 6 -5.24 -29.69 22.45
C VAL A 6 -4.39 -28.91 21.44
N LEU A 7 -3.41 -29.56 20.82
CA LEU A 7 -2.56 -28.95 19.78
C LEU A 7 -3.35 -28.65 18.49
N THR A 8 -4.25 -29.54 18.08
CA THR A 8 -5.12 -29.29 16.90
C THR A 8 -6.14 -28.19 17.15
N THR A 9 -6.69 -28.04 18.36
CA THR A 9 -7.62 -26.94 18.68
C THR A 9 -6.93 -25.57 18.69
N ILE A 10 -5.65 -25.48 19.06
CA ILE A 10 -4.90 -24.21 19.04
C ILE A 10 -4.58 -23.78 17.60
N ALA A 11 -4.26 -24.73 16.72
CA ALA A 11 -3.97 -24.44 15.31
C ALA A 11 -5.18 -23.89 14.54
N LEU A 12 -6.40 -24.27 14.93
CA LEU A 12 -7.66 -23.79 14.33
C LEU A 12 -8.01 -22.33 14.68
N LEU A 13 -7.35 -21.75 15.70
CA LEU A 13 -7.62 -20.37 16.16
C LEU A 13 -6.76 -19.32 15.43
N VAL A 14 -5.79 -19.75 14.61
CA VAL A 14 -4.94 -18.85 13.84
C VAL A 14 -5.50 -18.71 12.43
N SER A 15 -6.71 -18.17 12.32
CA SER A 15 -7.20 -17.63 11.05
C SER A 15 -6.38 -16.37 10.73
N GLY A 16 -5.42 -16.51 9.81
CA GLY A 16 -4.55 -15.42 9.39
C GLY A 16 -5.38 -14.27 8.78
N SER A 17 -5.49 -13.16 9.50
CA SER A 17 -6.00 -11.92 8.92
C SER A 17 -4.97 -11.42 7.91
N ALA A 18 -5.39 -11.23 6.66
CA ALA A 18 -4.58 -10.54 5.66
C ALA A 18 -4.47 -9.07 6.09
N ALA A 19 -3.36 -8.70 6.73
CA ALA A 19 -3.11 -7.34 7.16
C ALA A 19 -2.82 -6.45 5.94
N ALA A 20 -3.82 -5.70 5.49
CA ALA A 20 -3.64 -4.65 4.49
C ALA A 20 -2.95 -3.43 5.11
N LYS A 21 -2.03 -2.80 4.36
CA LYS A 21 -1.44 -1.51 4.75
C LYS A 21 -2.16 -0.38 4.03
N THR A 22 -2.56 0.64 4.80
CA THR A 22 -3.24 1.84 4.30
C THR A 22 -2.37 3.06 4.56
N TRP A 23 -2.25 3.93 3.56
CA TRP A 23 -1.65 5.24 3.71
C TRP A 23 -2.69 6.30 3.36
N VAL A 24 -2.92 7.25 4.26
CA VAL A 24 -3.71 8.45 3.98
C VAL A 24 -2.78 9.49 3.33
N LEU A 25 -3.05 9.86 2.09
CA LEU A 25 -2.26 10.84 1.34
C LEU A 25 -2.81 12.27 1.46
N THR A 26 -4.13 12.40 1.60
CA THR A 26 -4.81 13.68 1.83
C THR A 26 -6.02 13.45 2.73
N ASN A 27 -6.17 14.27 3.76
CA ASN A 27 -7.34 14.32 4.63
C ASN A 27 -7.72 15.80 4.82
N ALA A 28 -8.83 16.23 4.20
CA ALA A 28 -9.27 17.62 4.26
C ALA A 28 -9.80 18.02 5.66
N GLU A 29 -10.39 17.09 6.40
CA GLU A 29 -10.92 17.34 7.75
C GLU A 29 -9.79 17.65 8.74
N GLU A 30 -8.67 16.93 8.62
CA GLU A 30 -7.47 17.12 9.43
C GLU A 30 -6.49 18.15 8.84
N GLY A 31 -6.80 18.75 7.68
CA GLY A 31 -5.91 19.68 6.98
C GLY A 31 -4.57 19.05 6.54
N MET A 32 -4.55 17.74 6.30
CA MET A 32 -3.34 16.97 6.00
C MET A 32 -3.20 16.72 4.49
N ASP A 33 -2.02 17.00 3.95
CA ASP A 33 -1.60 16.58 2.61
C ASP A 33 -0.12 16.15 2.64
N LYS A 34 0.18 14.96 2.14
CA LYS A 34 1.55 14.45 2.08
C LYS A 34 2.37 15.05 0.94
N GLY A 35 1.75 15.69 -0.05
CA GLY A 35 2.46 16.23 -1.22
C GLY A 35 3.16 15.11 -2.01
N ASN A 36 4.47 15.23 -2.21
CA ASN A 36 5.26 14.20 -2.88
C ASN A 36 5.44 12.98 -1.96
N TRP A 37 4.97 11.81 -2.41
CA TRP A 37 5.00 10.58 -1.62
C TRP A 37 5.17 9.36 -2.52
N GLN A 38 5.86 8.32 -2.05
CA GLN A 38 5.94 7.04 -2.75
C GLN A 38 6.04 5.82 -1.83
N ILE A 39 5.65 4.67 -2.36
CA ILE A 39 5.95 3.34 -1.82
C ILE A 39 6.26 2.38 -2.97
N ASN A 40 7.09 1.37 -2.72
CA ASN A 40 7.35 0.30 -3.68
C ASN A 40 7.21 -1.10 -3.05
N SER A 41 7.09 -2.09 -3.93
CA SER A 41 7.01 -3.52 -3.59
C SER A 41 8.15 -4.02 -2.68
N ASP A 42 9.38 -3.52 -2.85
CA ASP A 42 10.52 -3.89 -2.01
C ASP A 42 10.31 -3.46 -0.54
N GLN A 43 9.83 -2.23 -0.31
CA GLN A 43 9.48 -1.72 1.02
C GLN A 43 8.32 -2.51 1.66
N LEU A 44 7.49 -3.15 0.84
CA LEU A 44 6.38 -4.01 1.26
C LEU A 44 6.76 -5.49 1.36
N LYS A 45 7.99 -5.86 1.00
CA LYS A 45 8.49 -7.24 0.96
C LYS A 45 7.69 -8.14 0.02
N VAL A 46 7.11 -7.58 -1.03
CA VAL A 46 6.44 -8.33 -2.10
C VAL A 46 7.50 -8.72 -3.13
N LYS A 47 7.67 -10.03 -3.36
CA LYS A 47 8.76 -10.55 -4.21
C LYS A 47 8.32 -10.92 -5.62
N ASP A 48 7.04 -11.24 -5.81
CA ASP A 48 6.58 -11.90 -7.03
C ASP A 48 6.30 -10.90 -8.17
N HIS A 49 5.91 -9.66 -7.82
CA HIS A 49 5.60 -8.62 -8.79
C HIS A 49 6.14 -7.27 -8.32
N ALA A 50 7.00 -6.67 -9.15
CA ALA A 50 7.57 -5.36 -8.87
C ALA A 50 6.58 -4.25 -9.25
N PHE A 51 6.23 -3.41 -8.28
CA PHE A 51 5.38 -2.24 -8.48
C PHE A 51 5.80 -1.05 -7.60
N SER A 52 5.32 0.14 -7.96
CA SER A 52 5.38 1.36 -7.14
C SER A 52 4.09 2.15 -7.23
N ILE A 53 3.80 2.91 -6.17
CA ILE A 53 2.71 3.88 -6.12
C ILE A 53 3.32 5.22 -5.70
N GLU A 54 3.09 6.27 -6.48
CA GLU A 54 3.69 7.60 -6.29
C GLU A 54 2.64 8.70 -6.43
N GLN A 55 2.58 9.62 -5.47
CA GLN A 55 1.92 10.91 -5.62
C GLN A 55 2.96 11.98 -5.93
N LYS A 56 2.74 12.76 -6.99
CA LYS A 56 3.61 13.87 -7.39
C LYS A 56 2.81 15.16 -7.49
N VAL A 57 3.32 16.22 -6.85
CA VAL A 57 2.86 17.60 -7.01
C VAL A 57 3.56 18.19 -8.23
N LEU A 58 2.77 18.66 -9.18
CA LEU A 58 3.25 19.25 -10.41
C LEU A 58 3.51 20.74 -10.24
N HIS A 59 4.45 21.24 -11.03
CA HIS A 59 4.88 22.63 -11.02
C HIS A 59 4.93 23.19 -12.44
N GLY A 60 4.79 24.51 -12.56
CA GLY A 60 4.94 25.29 -13.78
C GLY A 60 3.63 25.63 -14.49
N GLY A 61 3.42 26.90 -14.81
CA GLY A 61 2.26 27.35 -15.59
C GLY A 61 0.92 27.04 -14.93
N LYS A 62 -0.06 26.57 -15.70
CA LYS A 62 -1.44 26.31 -15.22
C LYS A 62 -1.60 25.02 -14.41
N GLN A 63 -0.57 24.17 -14.38
CA GLN A 63 -0.58 22.91 -13.62
C GLN A 63 0.03 23.07 -12.22
N GLU A 64 0.52 24.26 -11.86
CA GLU A 64 1.11 24.52 -10.55
C GLU A 64 0.18 24.05 -9.41
N GLY A 65 0.71 23.19 -8.54
CA GLY A 65 -0.03 22.63 -7.40
C GLY A 65 -1.00 21.49 -7.74
N SER A 66 -1.14 21.12 -9.02
CA SER A 66 -1.91 19.93 -9.42
C SER A 66 -1.21 18.66 -8.95
N LYS A 67 -1.98 17.61 -8.67
CA LYS A 67 -1.44 16.32 -8.20
C LYS A 67 -1.80 15.20 -9.16
N ILE A 68 -0.86 14.29 -9.36
CA ILE A 68 -1.09 13.01 -10.03
C ILE A 68 -0.76 11.87 -9.07
N LEU A 69 -1.51 10.76 -9.17
CA LEU A 69 -1.26 9.55 -8.39
C LEU A 69 -1.04 8.40 -9.37
N THR A 70 0.20 7.94 -9.47
CA THR A 70 0.61 6.94 -10.43
C THR A 70 0.83 5.59 -9.77
N ILE A 71 0.21 4.55 -10.32
CA ILE A 71 0.54 3.15 -10.05
C ILE A 71 1.34 2.64 -11.23
N HIS A 72 2.57 2.19 -10.99
CA HIS A 72 3.42 1.59 -12.00
C HIS A 72 3.67 0.13 -11.66
N SER A 73 3.26 -0.78 -12.55
CA SER A 73 3.58 -2.21 -12.47
C SER A 73 4.59 -2.56 -13.55
N LYS A 74 5.70 -3.20 -13.17
CA LYS A 74 6.83 -3.48 -14.09
C LYS A 74 6.40 -4.28 -15.33
N ASP A 75 5.58 -5.30 -15.13
CA ASP A 75 5.14 -6.22 -16.19
C ASP A 75 3.64 -6.07 -16.51
N GLY A 76 3.05 -4.95 -16.09
CA GLY A 76 1.61 -4.70 -16.18
C GLY A 76 1.27 -3.31 -16.67
N LEU A 77 0.15 -2.76 -16.18
CA LEU A 77 -0.28 -1.42 -16.53
C LEU A 77 0.43 -0.36 -15.70
N THR A 78 0.53 0.83 -16.31
CA THR A 78 0.74 2.07 -15.58
C THR A 78 -0.56 2.87 -15.62
N ILE A 79 -1.05 3.28 -14.46
CA ILE A 79 -2.30 4.05 -14.29
C ILE A 79 -1.93 5.37 -13.62
N THR A 80 -2.47 6.48 -14.12
CA THR A 80 -2.19 7.85 -13.63
C THR A 80 -3.49 8.61 -13.43
#